data_AF-A0A530BFZ3-F1
#
_entry.id   AF-A0A530BFZ3-F1
#
_cell.length_a   1.000
_cell.length_b   1.000
_cell.length_c   1.000
_cell.angle_alpha   90.00
_cell.angle_beta   90.00
_cell.angle_gamma   90.00
#
_symmetry.space_group_name_H-M   'P 1'
#
loop_
_entity.id
_entity.type
_entity.pdbx_description
1 polymer ?
#
loop_
_entity_poly.entity_id
_entity_poly.type
_entity_poly.pdbx_seq_one_letter_code
_entity_poly.pdbx_strand_id
1 'polypeptide(L)' 'MTGDDRKPVSQKEADIELLAQRLAKDADIPESKARELIKLIGTDWPSLLREARFLKSRH' A
#
# COMPACT_ATOMS: atom_id res chain seq x y z
N MET A 1 7.53 -15.79 -30.99
CA MET A 1 6.27 -15.28 -30.41
C MET A 1 6.42 -15.33 -28.90
N THR A 2 7.01 -14.32 -28.28
CA THR A 2 7.02 -14.22 -26.80
C THR A 2 6.14 -13.02 -26.50
N GLY A 3 4.87 -13.29 -26.24
CA GLY A 3 3.93 -12.29 -25.73
C GLY A 3 4.45 -11.84 -24.38
N ASP A 4 5.15 -10.71 -24.38
CA ASP A 4 5.39 -9.93 -23.18
C ASP A 4 4.02 -9.38 -22.77
N ASP A 5 3.28 -10.17 -21.99
CA ASP A 5 2.00 -9.84 -21.37
C ASP A 5 2.19 -8.76 -20.29
N ARG A 6 2.81 -7.63 -20.62
CA ARG A 6 2.75 -6.41 -19.82
C ARG A 6 1.31 -5.93 -19.86
N LYS A 7 0.46 -6.53 -19.02
CA LYS A 7 -0.81 -5.93 -18.65
C LYS A 7 -0.50 -4.49 -18.27
N PRO A 8 -1.17 -3.49 -18.87
CA PRO A 8 -1.01 -2.12 -18.42
C PRO A 8 -1.45 -2.12 -16.96
N VAL A 9 -0.47 -2.01 -16.06
CA VAL A 9 -0.71 -1.81 -14.64
C VAL A 9 -1.65 -0.62 -14.59
N SER A 10 -2.87 -0.84 -14.09
CA SER A 10 -3.87 0.21 -14.10
C SER A 10 -3.28 1.39 -13.34
N GLN A 11 -3.47 2.65 -13.78
CA GLN A 11 -2.92 3.82 -13.07
C GLN A 11 -3.22 3.76 -11.56
N LYS A 12 -4.40 3.23 -11.20
CA LYS A 12 -4.80 2.96 -9.80
C LYS A 12 -3.86 2.01 -9.05
N GLU A 13 -3.34 0.97 -9.69
CA GLU A 13 -2.42 0.02 -9.06
C GLU A 13 -1.05 0.64 -8.80
N ALA A 14 -0.56 1.45 -9.74
CA ALA A 14 0.68 2.21 -9.55
C ALA A 14 0.55 3.25 -8.42
N ASP A 15 -0.61 3.94 -8.36
CA ASP A 15 -0.90 4.89 -7.29
C ASP A 15 -0.97 4.19 -5.92
N ILE A 16 -1.59 3.00 -5.86
CA ILE A 16 -1.65 2.19 -4.62
C ILE A 16 -0.27 1.74 -4.19
N GLU A 17 0.60 1.31 -5.12
CA GLU A 17 1.97 0.91 -4.78
C GLU A 17 2.79 2.08 -4.25
N LEU A 18 2.72 3.26 -4.89
CA LEU A 18 3.41 4.45 -4.42
C LEU A 18 2.96 4.85 -3.01
N LEU A 19 1.64 4.80 -2.76
CA LEU A 19 1.06 5.15 -1.47
C LEU A 19 1.40 4.09 -0.40
N ALA A 20 1.48 2.82 -0.78
CA ALA A 20 1.90 1.72 0.10
C ALA A 20 3.36 1.87 0.52
N GLN A 21 4.27 2.18 -0.41
CA GLN A 21 5.69 2.41 -0.10
C GLN A 21 5.86 3.57 0.88
N ARG A 22 5.11 4.67 0.67
CA ARG A 22 5.15 5.82 1.57
C ARG A 22 4.65 5.46 2.97
N LEU A 23 3.52 4.75 3.05
CA LEU A 23 2.93 4.37 4.33
C LEU A 23 3.81 3.39 5.11
N ALA A 24 4.43 2.45 4.40
CA ALA A 24 5.38 1.50 4.97
C ALA A 24 6.57 2.20 5.64
N LYS A 25 7.14 3.22 4.98
CA LYS A 25 8.24 4.02 5.52
C LYS A 25 7.80 4.86 6.72
N ASP A 26 6.67 5.56 6.63
CA ASP A 26 6.22 6.50 7.67
C ASP A 26 5.70 5.79 8.93
N ALA A 27 5.13 4.58 8.78
CA ALA A 27 4.60 3.80 9.89
C ALA A 27 5.51 2.63 10.31
N ASP A 28 6.62 2.42 9.61
CA ASP A 28 7.58 1.33 9.87
C ASP A 28 6.89 -0.05 9.88
N ILE A 29 6.10 -0.30 8.83
CA ILE A 29 5.39 -1.58 8.59
C ILE A 29 5.78 -2.16 7.23
N PRO A 30 5.57 -3.47 6.99
CA PRO A 30 5.81 -4.07 5.68
C PRO A 30 4.92 -3.45 4.58
N GLU A 31 5.47 -3.25 3.37
CA GLU A 31 4.73 -2.73 2.21
C GLU A 31 3.50 -3.57 1.86
N SER A 32 3.56 -4.89 2.05
CA SER A 32 2.41 -5.79 1.87
C SER A 32 1.25 -5.43 2.81
N LYS A 33 1.55 -5.11 4.06
CA LYS A 33 0.56 -4.65 5.05
C LYS A 33 0.03 -3.27 4.73
N ALA A 34 0.89 -2.35 4.29
CA ALA A 34 0.46 -1.03 3.84
C ALA A 34 -0.50 -1.13 2.64
N ARG A 35 -0.19 -2.00 1.67
CA ARG A 35 -1.06 -2.25 0.50
C ARG A 35 -2.40 -2.87 0.90
N GLU A 36 -2.41 -3.82 1.84
CA GLU A 36 -3.65 -4.37 2.40
C GLU A 36 -4.51 -3.30 3.06
N LEU A 37 -3.91 -2.43 3.89
CA LEU A 37 -4.61 -1.30 4.52
C LEU A 37 -5.23 -0.38 3.48
N ILE A 38 -4.48 0.02 2.45
CA ILE A 38 -4.98 0.91 1.39
C ILE A 38 -6.16 0.29 0.64
N LYS A 39 -6.14 -1.04 0.42
CA LYS A 39 -7.26 -1.76 -0.20
C LYS A 39 -8.47 -1.90 0.72
N LEU A 40 -8.27 -1.96 2.03
CA LEU A 40 -9.31 -2.16 3.04
C LEU A 40 -10.04 -0.87 3.42
N ILE A 41 -9.28 0.18 3.73
CA ILE A 41 -9.82 1.45 4.26
C ILE A 41 -9.75 2.60 3.26
N GLY A 42 -9.12 2.39 2.11
CA GLY A 42 -8.95 3.41 1.06
C GLY A 42 -7.66 4.21 1.21
N THR A 43 -7.62 5.38 0.57
CA THR A 43 -6.41 6.23 0.48
C THR A 43 -6.41 7.41 1.46
N ASP A 44 -7.25 7.38 2.51
CA ASP A 44 -7.28 8.42 3.53
C ASP A 44 -6.03 8.35 4.43
N TRP A 45 -5.13 9.31 4.26
CA TRP A 45 -3.81 9.28 4.89
C TRP A 45 -3.83 9.30 6.43
N PRO A 46 -4.66 10.13 7.11
CA PRO A 46 -4.77 10.09 8.57
C PRO A 46 -5.26 8.74 9.10
N SER A 47 -6.26 8.13 8.45
CA SER A 47 -6.77 6.80 8.82
C SER A 47 -5.71 5.72 8.60
N LEU A 48 -5.00 5.76 7.47
CA LEU A 48 -3.91 4.84 7.17
C LEU A 48 -2.78 4.89 8.20
N LEU A 49 -2.34 6.10 8.58
CA LEU A 49 -1.29 6.25 9.59
C LEU A 49 -1.71 5.76 10.97
N ARG A 50 -2.96 6.03 11.37
CA ARG A 50 -3.51 5.52 12.64
C ARG A 50 -3.49 4.00 12.66
N GLU A 51 -4.00 3.37 11.62
CA GLU A 51 -4.12 1.92 11.55
C GLU A 51 -2.75 1.24 11.43
N ALA A 52 -1.86 1.78 10.60
CA ALA A 52 -0.50 1.29 10.44
C ALA A 52 0.31 1.37 11.74
N ARG A 53 0.16 2.46 12.53
CA ARG A 53 0.79 2.57 13.85
C ARG A 53 0.22 1.57 14.86
N PHE A 54 -1.09 1.35 14.82
CA PHE A 54 -1.73 0.30 15.63
C PHE A 54 -1.20 -1.09 15.30
N LEU A 55 -0.93 -1.37 14.02
CA LEU A 55 -0.32 -2.63 13.59
C LEU A 55 1.11 -2.79 14.14
N LYS A 56 1.92 -1.72 14.13
CA LYS A 56 3.27 -1.75 14.71
C LYS A 56 3.26 -2.00 16.22
N SER A 57 2.33 -1.40 16.97
CA SER A 57 2.23 -1.63 18.42
C SER A 57 1.83 -3.05 18.81
N ARG A 58 1.45 -3.89 17.83
CA ARG A 58 0.96 -5.25 18.04
C ARG A 58 2.02 -6.33 17.77
N HIS A 59 3.28 -5.94 17.61
CA HIS A 59 4.40 -6.81 17.24
C HIS A 59 5.63 -6.61 18.12
#